data_AF-A0A7C1ZWC1-F1
#
_entry.id   AF-A0A7C1ZWC1-F1
#
_cell.length_a   1.000
_cell.length_b   1.000
_cell.length_c   1.000
_cell.angle_alpha   90.00
_cell.angle_beta   90.00
_cell.angle_gamma   90.00
#
_symmetry.space_group_name_H-M   'P 1'
#
loop_
_entity.id
_entity.type
_entity.pdbx_description
1 polymer ?
#
loop_
_entity_poly.entity_id
_entity_poly.type
_entity_poly.pdbx_seq_one_letter_code
_entity_poly.pdbx_strand_id
1 'polypeptide(L)'
;MRGLIANNIPSIAKGMINELFTRYKVTPETVIVMVENKQSLWKLIKPQDYLKIQKALEQVNNIDWFDAPWLLHAIQEKHPALVSLFISWKKGQNWLTKQIEEIKTEVTNLRDDAG
;
A
#
# COMPACT_ATOMS: atom_id res chain seq x y z
N MET A 1 4.74 -23.42 12.49
CA MET A 1 3.83 -22.78 11.50
C MET A 1 3.92 -21.25 11.46
N ARG A 2 4.18 -20.52 12.56
CA ARG A 2 4.34 -19.04 12.53
C ARG A 2 5.48 -18.52 11.62
N GLY A 3 6.57 -19.28 11.47
CA GLY A 3 7.72 -18.85 10.65
C GLY A 3 7.56 -18.95 9.12
N LEU A 4 6.67 -19.82 8.61
CA LEU A 4 6.42 -19.95 7.17
C LEU A 4 5.51 -18.84 6.64
N ILE A 5 4.59 -18.36 7.46
CA ILE A 5 3.64 -17.30 7.09
C ILE A 5 4.37 -15.95 7.03
N ALA A 6 5.18 -15.62 8.04
CA ALA A 6 5.92 -14.36 8.10
C ALA A 6 6.84 -14.13 6.87
N ASN A 7 7.48 -15.18 6.36
CA ASN A 7 8.37 -15.09 5.20
C ASN A 7 7.64 -14.81 3.87
N ASN A 8 6.35 -15.12 3.76
CA ASN A 8 5.58 -14.96 2.53
C ASN A 8 4.70 -13.70 2.51
N ILE A 9 4.54 -12.99 3.63
CA ILE A 9 3.62 -11.84 3.70
C ILE A 9 3.98 -10.75 2.69
N PRO A 10 5.25 -10.33 2.51
CA PRO A 10 5.58 -9.34 1.48
C PRO A 10 5.11 -9.80 0.09
N SER A 11 5.28 -11.09 -0.25
CA SER A 11 4.80 -11.62 -1.53
C SER A 11 3.27 -11.58 -1.65
N ILE A 12 2.54 -11.90 -0.58
CA ILE A 12 1.07 -11.83 -0.55
C ILE A 12 0.60 -10.37 -0.70
N ALA A 13 1.20 -9.45 0.06
CA ALA A 13 0.91 -8.02 -0.01
C ALA A 13 1.20 -7.46 -1.42
N LYS A 14 2.32 -7.84 -2.04
CA LYS A 14 2.63 -7.51 -3.45
C LYS A 14 1.49 -7.95 -4.37
N GLY A 15 1.03 -9.20 -4.23
CA GLY A 15 -0.09 -9.73 -5.03
C GLY A 15 -1.37 -8.92 -4.86
N MET A 16 -1.77 -8.67 -3.61
CA MET A 16 -2.99 -7.93 -3.27
C MET A 16 -2.95 -6.49 -3.77
N ILE A 17 -1.85 -5.77 -3.55
CA ILE A 17 -1.72 -4.36 -3.98
C ILE A 17 -1.84 -4.24 -5.49
N ASN A 18 -1.16 -5.10 -6.25
CA ASN A 18 -1.26 -5.10 -7.70
C ASN A 18 -2.68 -5.41 -8.19
N GLU A 19 -3.37 -6.34 -7.53
CA GLU A 19 -4.77 -6.64 -7.85
C GLU A 19 -5.67 -5.43 -7.59
N LEU A 20 -5.46 -4.71 -6.49
CA LEU A 20 -6.24 -3.52 -6.15
C LEU A 20 -5.98 -2.37 -7.13
N PHE A 21 -4.71 -2.12 -7.45
CA PHE A 21 -4.36 -1.07 -8.40
C PHE A 21 -5.00 -1.34 -9.77
N THR A 22 -5.02 -2.61 -10.18
CA THR A 22 -5.71 -3.04 -11.41
C THR A 22 -7.24 -2.88 -11.28
N ARG A 23 -7.84 -3.44 -10.23
CA ARG A 23 -9.30 -3.47 -10.00
C ARG A 23 -9.89 -2.06 -9.92
N TYR A 24 -9.22 -1.17 -9.19
CA TYR A 24 -9.65 0.20 -8.95
C TYR A 24 -9.11 1.19 -10.00
N LYS A 25 -8.45 0.68 -11.05
CA LYS A 25 -7.90 1.49 -12.15
C LYS A 25 -7.04 2.65 -11.63
N VAL A 26 -6.13 2.34 -10.71
CA VAL A 26 -5.14 3.31 -10.22
C VAL A 26 -4.17 3.57 -11.37
N THR A 27 -4.30 4.73 -12.01
CA THR A 27 -3.42 5.18 -13.11
C THR A 27 -2.69 6.46 -12.73
N PRO A 28 -1.67 6.90 -13.50
CA PRO A 28 -1.02 8.18 -13.29
C PRO A 28 -2.00 9.34 -13.19
N GLU A 29 -3.02 9.39 -14.07
CA GLU A 29 -4.02 10.45 -14.10
C GLU A 29 -4.84 10.49 -12.81
N THR A 30 -5.27 9.32 -12.33
CA THR A 30 -5.98 9.22 -11.05
C THR A 30 -5.10 9.67 -9.89
N VAL A 31 -3.86 9.17 -9.82
CA VAL A 31 -2.92 9.51 -8.75
C VAL A 31 -2.58 10.99 -8.74
N ILE A 32 -2.38 11.61 -9.90
CA ILE A 32 -2.10 13.06 -10.01
C ILE A 32 -3.24 13.85 -9.36
N VAL A 33 -4.49 13.55 -9.71
CA VAL A 33 -5.66 14.23 -9.13
C VAL A 33 -5.70 14.04 -7.61
N MET A 34 -5.40 12.85 -7.11
CA MET A 34 -5.41 12.58 -5.67
C MET A 34 -4.32 13.34 -4.93
N VAL A 35 -3.09 13.33 -5.45
CA VAL A 35 -1.95 14.05 -4.87
C VAL A 35 -2.20 15.55 -4.87
N GLU A 36 -2.74 16.11 -5.96
CA GLU A 36 -3.07 17.53 -6.06
C GLU A 36 -4.16 17.93 -5.05
N ASN A 37 -5.17 17.08 -4.86
CA ASN A 37 -6.27 17.33 -3.93
C ASN A 37 -6.02 16.81 -2.50
N LYS A 38 -4.82 16.31 -2.19
CA LYS A 38 -4.47 15.69 -0.89
C LYS A 38 -5.47 14.58 -0.48
N GLN A 39 -5.99 13.84 -1.45
CA GLN A 39 -6.90 12.73 -1.21
C GLN A 39 -6.12 11.47 -0.85
N SER A 40 -6.67 10.67 0.04
CA SER A 40 -6.08 9.39 0.41
C SER A 40 -6.37 8.33 -0.66
N LEU A 41 -5.38 7.47 -0.96
CA LEU A 41 -5.51 6.32 -1.87
C LEU A 41 -6.70 5.43 -1.46
N TRP A 42 -6.96 5.33 -0.17
CA TRP A 42 -8.01 4.49 0.43
C TRP A 42 -9.41 4.96 0.06
N LYS A 43 -9.60 6.21 -0.32
CA LYS A 43 -10.91 6.70 -0.80
C LYS A 43 -11.39 6.02 -2.09
N LEU A 44 -10.46 5.46 -2.87
CA LEU A 44 -10.81 4.68 -4.07
C LEU A 44 -11.16 3.23 -3.76
N ILE A 45 -10.64 2.70 -2.66
CA ILE A 45 -10.72 1.28 -2.34
C ILE A 45 -11.95 1.04 -1.48
N LYS A 46 -12.77 0.05 -1.85
CA LYS A 46 -13.94 -0.30 -1.03
C LYS A 46 -13.48 -0.76 0.36
N PRO A 47 -14.23 -0.42 1.44
CA PRO A 47 -13.87 -0.81 2.80
C PRO A 47 -13.58 -2.30 2.98
N GLN A 48 -14.34 -3.17 2.29
CA GLN A 48 -14.17 -4.62 2.34
C GLN A 48 -12.81 -5.12 1.84
N ASP A 49 -12.21 -4.45 0.85
CA ASP A 49 -10.93 -4.84 0.29
C ASP A 49 -9.78 -4.26 1.12
N TYR A 50 -9.99 -3.05 1.67
CA TYR A 50 -9.10 -2.46 2.64
C TYR A 50 -8.96 -3.34 3.90
N LEU A 51 -10.08 -3.84 4.46
CA LEU A 51 -10.07 -4.77 5.59
C LEU A 51 -9.26 -6.05 5.31
N LYS A 52 -9.20 -6.53 4.06
CA LYS A 52 -8.39 -7.70 3.71
C LYS A 52 -6.90 -7.39 3.78
N ILE A 53 -6.49 -6.21 3.30
CA ILE A 53 -5.10 -5.74 3.39
C ILE A 53 -4.72 -5.60 4.85
N GLN A 54 -5.56 -4.93 5.66
CA GLN A 54 -5.32 -4.76 7.08
C GLN A 54 -5.15 -6.11 7.78
N LYS A 55 -6.06 -7.06 7.59
CA LYS A 55 -5.94 -8.41 8.17
C LYS A 55 -4.68 -9.15 7.74
N ALA A 56 -4.22 -8.97 6.51
CA ALA A 56 -2.96 -9.56 6.06
C ALA A 56 -1.76 -8.91 6.75
N LEU A 57 -1.79 -7.59 6.94
CA LEU A 57 -0.73 -6.83 7.61
C LEU A 57 -0.71 -7.05 9.13
N GLU A 58 -1.87 -7.23 9.78
CA GLU A 58 -2.00 -7.57 11.21
C GLU A 58 -1.26 -8.85 11.57
N GLN A 59 -1.16 -9.82 10.66
CA GLN A 59 -0.49 -11.11 10.90
C GLN A 59 1.05 -11.00 10.97
N VAL A 60 1.63 -9.81 10.78
CA VAL A 60 3.09 -9.62 10.75
C VAL A 60 3.57 -8.85 11.96
N ASN A 61 4.44 -9.43 12.79
CA ASN A 61 4.97 -8.72 13.96
C ASN A 61 5.69 -7.41 13.60
N ASN A 62 6.40 -7.37 12.46
CA ASN A 62 7.10 -6.18 11.97
C ASN A 62 6.58 -5.75 10.58
N ILE A 63 6.14 -4.51 10.44
CA ILE A 63 5.65 -3.92 9.18
C ILE A 63 6.64 -2.94 8.54
N ASP A 64 7.88 -2.84 9.03
CA ASP A 64 8.88 -1.89 8.53
C ASP A 64 9.33 -2.15 7.10
N TRP A 65 9.15 -3.37 6.61
CA TRP A 65 9.37 -3.71 5.21
C TRP A 65 8.36 -3.04 4.26
N PHE A 66 7.21 -2.55 4.76
CA PHE A 66 6.19 -1.89 3.96
C PHE A 66 6.49 -0.39 3.87
N ASP A 67 7.40 -0.03 2.97
CA ASP A 67 7.85 1.34 2.72
C ASP A 67 7.68 1.74 1.23
N ALA A 68 7.96 3.01 0.91
CA ALA A 68 7.80 3.51 -0.46
C ALA A 68 8.72 2.79 -1.47
N PRO A 69 10.02 2.57 -1.21
CA PRO A 69 10.88 1.74 -2.06
C PRO A 69 10.30 0.35 -2.35
N TRP A 70 9.85 -0.35 -1.30
CA TRP A 70 9.24 -1.66 -1.42
C TRP A 70 7.97 -1.61 -2.26
N LEU A 71 7.09 -0.63 -2.04
CA LEU A 71 5.84 -0.49 -2.79
C LEU A 71 6.11 -0.26 -4.28
N LEU A 72 7.05 0.63 -4.61
CA LEU A 72 7.45 0.90 -5.99
C LEU A 72 8.00 -0.37 -6.66
N HIS A 73 8.85 -1.11 -5.96
CA HIS A 73 9.35 -2.39 -6.45
C HIS A 73 8.22 -3.44 -6.63
N ALA A 74 7.27 -3.49 -5.69
CA ALA A 74 6.15 -4.42 -5.73
C ALA A 74 5.24 -4.19 -6.95
N ILE A 75 5.06 -2.95 -7.39
CA ILE A 75 4.17 -2.62 -8.51
C ILE A 75 4.90 -2.45 -9.85
N GLN A 76 6.23 -2.45 -9.89
CA GLN A 76 7.01 -2.08 -11.08
C GLN A 76 6.69 -2.90 -12.34
N GLU A 77 6.44 -4.21 -12.18
CA GLU A 77 6.20 -5.12 -13.30
C GLU A 77 4.83 -4.89 -13.95
N LYS A 78 3.81 -4.56 -13.14
CA LYS A 78 2.42 -4.42 -13.61
C LYS A 78 2.00 -2.97 -13.83
N HIS A 79 2.63 -2.03 -13.14
CA HIS A 79 2.29 -0.61 -13.17
C HIS A 79 3.54 0.28 -13.39
N PRO A 80 4.35 0.04 -14.44
CA PRO A 80 5.60 0.78 -14.65
C PRO A 80 5.39 2.30 -14.81
N ALA A 81 4.27 2.72 -15.40
CA ALA A 81 3.93 4.13 -15.56
C ALA A 81 3.71 4.85 -14.20
N LEU A 82 3.10 4.17 -13.22
CA LEU A 82 2.96 4.71 -11.86
C LEU A 82 4.33 4.84 -11.19
N VAL A 83 5.19 3.84 -11.34
CA VAL A 83 6.55 3.89 -10.79
C VAL A 83 7.33 5.04 -11.39
N SER A 84 7.28 5.21 -12.72
CA SER A 84 7.92 6.33 -13.41
C SER A 84 7.41 7.68 -12.91
N LEU A 85 6.09 7.83 -12.73
CA LEU A 85 5.48 9.03 -12.15
C LEU A 85 6.05 9.31 -10.75
N PHE A 86 6.00 8.33 -9.84
CA PHE A 86 6.48 8.54 -8.48
C PHE A 86 7.98 8.82 -8.45
N ILE A 87 8.81 8.14 -9.23
CA ILE A 87 10.26 8.40 -9.26
C ILE A 87 10.58 9.82 -9.74
N SER A 88 9.85 10.33 -10.73
CA SER A 88 10.08 11.65 -11.31
C SER A 88 9.42 12.80 -10.56
N TRP A 89 8.47 12.51 -9.65
CA TRP A 89 7.63 13.53 -9.03
C TRP A 89 7.74 13.57 -7.51
N LYS A 90 8.56 14.49 -6.98
CA LYS A 90 8.81 14.67 -5.54
C LYS A 90 7.54 14.82 -4.69
N LYS A 91 6.53 15.57 -5.17
CA LYS A 91 5.26 15.75 -4.45
C LYS A 91 4.49 14.42 -4.37
N GLY A 92 4.49 13.63 -5.46
CA GLY A 92 3.94 12.29 -5.49
C GLY A 92 4.64 11.34 -4.51
N GLN A 93 5.97 11.36 -4.43
CA GLN A 93 6.72 10.55 -3.46
C GLN A 93 6.33 10.88 -2.02
N ASN A 94 6.31 12.16 -1.67
CA ASN A 94 5.94 12.61 -0.33
C ASN A 94 4.50 12.18 0.01
N TRP A 95 3.59 12.25 -0.96
CA TRP A 95 2.23 11.75 -0.78
C TRP A 95 2.22 10.24 -0.58
N LEU A 96 2.94 9.46 -1.40
CA LEU A 96 3.01 8.00 -1.29
C LEU A 96 3.52 7.55 0.07
N THR A 97 4.60 8.16 0.57
CA THR A 97 5.15 7.88 1.91
C THR A 97 4.09 8.13 2.99
N LYS A 98 3.36 9.24 2.93
CA LYS A 98 2.27 9.52 3.87
C LYS A 98 1.15 8.49 3.82
N GLN A 99 0.77 8.04 2.61
CA GLN A 99 -0.25 7.00 2.45
C GLN A 99 0.17 5.67 3.08
N ILE A 100 1.46 5.36 3.03
CA ILE A 100 2.04 4.18 3.67
C ILE A 100 2.05 4.33 5.19
N GLU A 101 2.48 5.49 5.70
CA GLU A 101 2.46 5.80 7.13
C GLU A 101 1.06 5.73 7.73
N GLU A 102 0.05 6.22 7.01
CA GLU A 102 -1.37 6.11 7.38
C GLU A 102 -1.76 4.63 7.59
N ILE A 103 -1.43 3.74 6.65
CA ILE A 103 -1.70 2.30 6.81
C ILE A 103 -0.96 1.73 8.02
N LYS A 104 0.35 2.02 8.16
CA LYS A 104 1.15 1.46 9.25
C LYS A 104 0.58 1.88 10.60
N THR A 105 0.09 3.11 10.71
CA THR A 105 -0.54 3.64 11.92
C THR A 105 -1.86 2.93 12.20
N GLU A 106 -2.74 2.81 11.19
CA GLU A 106 -4.03 2.13 11.34
C GLU A 106 -3.86 0.65 11.73
N VAL A 107 -2.90 -0.04 11.12
CA VAL A 107 -2.57 -1.44 11.46
C VAL A 107 -2.00 -1.56 12.88
N THR A 108 -1.20 -0.59 13.33
CA THR A 108 -0.64 -0.60 14.69
C THR A 108 -1.74 -0.37 15.73
N ASN A 109 -2.57 0.65 15.55
CA ASN A 109 -3.66 0.98 16.48
C ASN A 109 -4.61 -0.21 16.69
N LEU A 110 -4.96 -0.93 15.62
CA LEU A 110 -5.82 -2.12 15.71
C LEU A 110 -5.21 -3.27 16.52
N ARG A 111 -3.87 -3.39 16.55
CA ARG A 111 -3.20 -4.41 17.37
C ARG A 111 -3.25 -4.05 18.84
N ASP A 112 -3.04 -2.78 19.14
CA ASP A 112 -3.04 -2.28 20.51
C ASP A 112 -4.44 -2.33 21.13
N ASP A 113 -5.50 -2.14 20.32
CA ASP A 113 -6.90 -2.30 20.75
C ASP A 113 -7.31 -3.78 20.94
N ALA A 114 -6.57 -4.73 20.38
CA ALA A 114 -6.86 -6.17 20.44
C ALA A 114 -6.05 -6.93 21.50
N GLY A 115 -5.10 -6.27 22.17
CA GLY A 115 -4.25 -6.80 23.24
C GLY A 115 -4.82 -6.53 24.63
#